data_AF-A0A0D1XPE8-F1
#
_entry.id   AF-A0A0D1XPE8-F1
#
_cell.length_a   1.000
_cell.length_b   1.000
_cell.length_c   1.000
_cell.angle_alpha   90.00
_cell.angle_beta   90.00
_cell.angle_gamma   90.00
#
_symmetry.space_group_name_H-M   'P 1'
#
loop_
_entity.id
_entity.type
_entity.pdbx_description
1 polymer ?
#
loop_
_entity_poly.entity_id
_entity_poly.type
_entity_poly.pdbx_seq_one_letter_code
_entity_poly.pdbx_strand_id
1 'polypeptide(L)'
;MYPLEEVLTWEAEMDDSLQQERQILAAYQWMKMDLTDRRAVLLQEDTIDAFSLDTVDQAILRVEELISERSVIIGEKEKAVQTMYQQWKQLLKG
;
A
#
# COMPACT_ATOMS: atom_id res chain seq x y z
N MET A 1 9.18 -20.90 22.41
CA MET A 1 10.29 -20.75 21.45
C MET A 1 9.82 -21.39 20.17
N TYR A 2 9.82 -20.69 19.04
CA TYR A 2 9.41 -21.25 17.76
C TYR A 2 10.59 -22.01 17.12
N PRO A 3 10.38 -23.24 16.62
CA PRO A 3 11.32 -23.97 15.77
C PRO A 3 11.81 -23.15 14.57
N LEU A 4 13.02 -23.45 14.09
CA LEU A 4 13.60 -22.79 12.90
C LEU A 4 12.68 -22.90 11.68
N GLU A 5 12.01 -24.04 11.50
CA GLU A 5 11.05 -24.26 10.43
C GLU A 5 9.86 -23.31 10.50
N GLU A 6 9.37 -22.99 11.70
CA GLU A 6 8.27 -22.05 11.90
C GLU A 6 8.71 -20.60 11.63
N VAL A 7 9.96 -20.25 11.95
CA VAL A 7 10.52 -18.93 11.62
C VAL A 7 10.67 -18.75 10.11
N LEU A 8 11.17 -19.77 9.41
CA LEU A 8 11.33 -19.74 7.94
C LEU A 8 9.98 -19.69 7.22
N THR A 9 9.00 -20.45 7.71
CA THR A 9 7.62 -20.42 7.17
C THR A 9 7.01 -19.03 7.35
N TRP A 10 7.15 -18.45 8.55
CA TRP A 10 6.63 -17.12 8.82
C TRP A 10 7.30 -16.03 7.96
N GLU A 11 8.61 -16.12 7.74
CA GLU A 11 9.33 -15.17 6.89
C GLU A 11 8.82 -15.21 5.44
N ALA A 12 8.62 -16.41 4.90
CA ALA A 12 8.08 -16.60 3.55
C ALA A 12 6.65 -16.05 3.42
N GLU A 13 5.77 -16.40 4.37
CA GLU A 13 4.38 -15.89 4.39
C GLU A 13 4.34 -14.36 4.50
N MET A 14 5.24 -13.77 5.28
CA MET A 14 5.31 -12.32 5.45
C MET A 14 5.83 -11.62 4.20
N ASP A 15 6.82 -12.17 3.50
CA ASP A 15 7.33 -11.60 2.25
C ASP A 15 6.27 -11.64 1.15
N ASP A 16 5.58 -12.77 0.97
CA ASP A 16 4.44 -12.91 0.06
C ASP A 16 3.35 -11.88 0.38
N SER A 17 3.04 -11.74 1.68
CA SER A 17 2.03 -10.78 2.14
C SER A 17 2.46 -9.32 1.88
N LEU A 18 3.72 -8.98 2.12
CA LEU A 18 4.27 -7.65 1.82
C LEU A 18 4.27 -7.37 0.32
N GLN A 19 4.61 -8.35 -0.50
CA GLN A 19 4.57 -8.24 -1.95
C GLN A 19 3.15 -7.95 -2.44
N GLN A 20 2.16 -8.67 -1.91
CA GLN A 20 0.76 -8.45 -2.25
C GLN A 20 0.30 -7.03 -1.89
N GLU A 21 0.60 -6.55 -0.68
CA GLU A 21 0.23 -5.19 -0.27
C GLU A 21 0.90 -4.13 -1.16
N ARG A 22 2.17 -4.34 -1.54
CA ARG A 22 2.90 -3.43 -2.45
C ARG A 22 2.30 -3.42 -3.85
N GLN A 23 1.84 -4.56 -4.37
CA GLN A 23 1.13 -4.63 -5.64
C GLN A 23 -0.19 -3.86 -5.60
N ILE A 24 -0.95 -4.01 -4.51
CA ILE A 24 -2.20 -3.26 -4.31
C ILE A 24 -1.93 -1.75 -4.21
N LEU A 25 -0.91 -1.35 -3.44
CA LEU A 25 -0.49 0.05 -3.32
C LEU A 25 -0.12 0.63 -4.69
N ALA A 26 0.66 -0.10 -5.49
CA ALA A 26 1.02 0.31 -6.84
C ALA A 26 -0.23 0.49 -7.72
N ALA A 27 -1.19 -0.45 -7.66
CA ALA A 27 -2.45 -0.33 -8.40
C ALA A 27 -3.23 0.94 -8.02
N TYR A 28 -3.31 1.28 -6.74
CA TYR A 28 -3.96 2.53 -6.31
C TYR A 28 -3.21 3.79 -6.75
N GLN A 29 -1.88 3.77 -6.75
CA GLN A 29 -1.08 4.88 -7.28
C GLN A 29 -1.33 5.08 -8.78
N TRP A 30 -1.44 4.00 -9.55
CA TRP A 30 -1.84 4.04 -10.95
C TRP A 30 -3.25 4.61 -11.14
N MET A 31 -4.22 4.17 -10.34
CA MET A 31 -5.59 4.71 -10.39
C MET A 31 -5.62 6.21 -10.09
N LYS A 32 -4.84 6.69 -9.11
CA LYS A 32 -4.74 8.11 -8.80
C LYS A 32 -4.21 8.91 -10.00
N MET A 33 -3.19 8.38 -10.68
CA MET A 33 -2.62 9.03 -11.86
C MET A 33 -3.67 9.13 -12.99
N ASP A 34 -4.36 8.03 -13.30
CA ASP A 34 -5.41 8.00 -14.32
C ASP A 34 -6.56 8.98 -14.01
N LEU A 35 -7.01 9.02 -12.76
CA LEU A 35 -8.04 9.98 -12.32
C LEU A 35 -7.56 11.43 -12.43
N THR A 36 -6.29 11.68 -12.12
CA THR A 36 -5.69 13.02 -12.23
C THR A 36 -5.61 13.46 -13.69
N ASP A 37 -5.23 12.56 -14.59
CA ASP A 37 -5.20 12.82 -16.03
C ASP A 37 -6.62 13.09 -16.55
N ARG A 38 -7.60 12.30 -16.13
CA ARG A 38 -9.01 12.50 -16.50
C ARG A 38 -9.56 13.82 -15.99
N ARG A 39 -9.20 14.22 -14.76
CA ARG A 39 -9.51 15.53 -14.21
C ARG A 39 -8.94 16.65 -15.07
N ALA A 40 -7.70 16.52 -15.52
CA ALA A 40 -7.05 17.51 -16.38
C ALA A 40 -7.77 17.66 -17.74
N VAL A 41 -8.25 16.56 -18.31
CA VAL A 41 -9.05 16.57 -19.54
C VAL A 41 -10.37 17.32 -19.33
N LEU A 42 -11.11 17.02 -18.26
CA LEU A 42 -12.39 17.68 -17.95
C LEU A 42 -12.24 19.21 -17.77
N LEU A 43 -11.09 19.67 -17.27
CA LEU A 43 -10.80 21.10 -17.10
C LEU A 43 -10.46 21.82 -18.41
N GLN A 44 -10.18 21.09 -19.49
CA GLN A 44 -9.86 21.66 -20.80
C GLN A 44 -11.10 21.79 -21.71
N GLU A 45 -12.26 21.28 -21.28
CA GLU A 45 -13.49 21.36 -22.07
C GLU A 45 -14.03 22.79 -22.14
N ASP A 46 -14.60 23.16 -23.30
CA ASP A 46 -15.15 24.51 -23.55
C ASP A 46 -16.28 24.88 -22.57
N THR A 47 -16.95 23.87 -22.00
CA THR A 47 -17.92 24.02 -20.92
C THR A 47 -17.58 23.02 -19.83
N ILE A 48 -17.28 23.51 -18.63
CA ILE A 48 -16.91 22.64 -17.50
C ILE A 48 -18.16 21.91 -16.99
N ASP A 49 -18.17 20.58 -17.12
CA ASP A 49 -19.12 19.72 -16.41
C ASP A 49 -18.71 19.59 -14.93
N ALA A 50 -19.27 20.49 -14.11
CA ALA A 50 -19.01 20.54 -12.68
C ALA A 50 -19.38 19.25 -11.94
N PHE A 51 -20.38 18.49 -12.41
CA PHE A 51 -20.80 17.25 -11.77
C PHE A 51 -19.79 16.13 -12.03
N SER A 52 -19.33 15.99 -13.28
CA SER A 52 -18.28 15.03 -13.62
C SER A 52 -16.97 15.37 -12.91
N LEU A 53 -16.63 16.66 -12.80
CA LEU A 53 -15.43 17.11 -12.10
C LEU A 53 -15.48 16.78 -10.59
N ASP A 54 -16.59 17.06 -9.91
CA ASP A 54 -16.76 16.69 -8.50
C ASP A 54 -16.69 15.18 -8.28
N THR A 55 -17.29 14.40 -9.19
CA THR A 55 -17.21 12.93 -9.13
C THR A 55 -15.76 12.42 -9.20
N VAL A 56 -14.94 13.00 -10.09
CA VAL A 56 -13.53 12.66 -10.21
C VAL A 56 -12.75 13.11 -8.96
N ASP A 57 -13.04 14.30 -8.43
CA ASP A 57 -12.39 14.81 -7.21
C ASP A 57 -12.68 13.90 -6.00
N GLN A 58 -13.93 13.46 -5.81
CA GLN A 58 -14.28 12.50 -4.76
C GLN A 58 -13.59 11.15 -4.95
N ALA A 59 -13.48 10.67 -6.20
CA ALA A 59 -12.76 9.43 -6.50
C ALA A 59 -11.26 9.54 -6.17
N ILE A 60 -10.61 10.67 -6.49
CA ILE A 60 -9.21 10.93 -6.16
C ILE A 60 -9.03 10.89 -4.64
N LEU A 61 -9.85 11.62 -3.88
CA LEU A 61 -9.79 11.63 -2.42
C LEU A 61 -9.92 10.22 -1.85
N ARG A 62 -10.87 9.42 -2.36
CA ARG A 62 -11.05 8.05 -1.90
C ARG A 62 -9.82 7.18 -2.19
N VAL A 63 -9.20 7.32 -3.36
CA VAL A 63 -7.97 6.59 -3.70
C VAL A 63 -6.80 7.03 -2.83
N GLU A 64 -6.70 8.31 -2.47
CA GLU A 64 -5.67 8.80 -1.54
C GLU A 64 -5.80 8.18 -0.14
N GLU A 65 -7.02 8.03 0.37
CA GLU A 65 -7.28 7.30 1.61
C GLU A 65 -6.79 5.85 1.53
N LEU A 66 -7.13 5.15 0.44
CA LEU A 66 -6.71 3.76 0.22
C LEU A 66 -5.18 3.60 0.12
N ILE A 67 -4.50 4.55 -0.52
CA ILE A 67 -3.03 4.61 -0.58
C ILE A 67 -2.45 4.77 0.83
N SER A 68 -3.02 5.67 1.63
CA SER A 68 -2.59 5.92 3.01
C SER A 68 -2.75 4.68 3.87
N GLU A 69 -3.95 4.06 3.84
CA GLU A 69 -4.25 2.82 4.55
C GLU A 69 -3.26 1.70 4.21
N ARG A 70 -2.99 1.47 2.91
CA ARG A 70 -2.03 0.44 2.48
C ARG A 70 -0.60 0.75 2.91
N SER A 71 -0.20 2.01 2.88
CA SER A 71 1.14 2.43 3.31
C SER A 71 1.36 2.15 4.81
N VAL A 72 0.32 2.38 5.63
CA VAL A 72 0.34 2.03 7.07
C VAL A 72 0.48 0.52 7.26
N ILE A 73 -0.34 -0.28 6.58
CA ILE A 73 -0.30 -1.75 6.68
C ILE A 73 1.08 -2.30 6.29
N ILE A 74 1.67 -1.80 5.21
CA ILE A 74 3.03 -2.19 4.79
C ILE A 74 4.04 -1.84 5.89
N GLY A 75 4.00 -0.61 6.42
CA GLY A 75 4.91 -0.18 7.47
C GLY A 75 4.79 -1.01 8.76
N GLU A 76 3.58 -1.41 9.14
CA GLU A 76 3.36 -2.30 10.29
C GLU A 76 3.96 -3.69 10.07
N LYS A 77 3.77 -4.27 8.87
CA LYS A 77 4.36 -5.57 8.49
C LYS A 77 5.89 -5.51 8.45
N GLU A 78 6.47 -4.46 7.86
CA GLU A 78 7.93 -4.26 7.84
C GLU A 78 8.51 -4.14 9.25
N LYS A 79 7.81 -3.43 10.15
CA LYS A 79 8.19 -3.35 11.56
C LYS A 79 8.11 -4.69 12.27
N ALA A 80 7.11 -5.52 11.95
CA ALA A 80 7.01 -6.88 12.49
C ALA A 80 8.20 -7.75 12.06
N VAL A 81 8.59 -7.70 10.77
CA VAL A 81 9.80 -8.36 10.24
C VAL A 81 11.04 -7.91 10.98
N GLN A 82 11.23 -6.60 11.13
CA GLN A 82 12.40 -6.06 11.82
C GLN A 82 12.46 -6.51 13.29
N THR A 83 11.31 -6.54 13.97
CA THR A 83 11.21 -6.98 15.36
C THR A 83 11.59 -8.46 15.50
N MET A 84 11.05 -9.32 14.62
CA MET A 84 11.35 -10.75 14.61
C MET A 84 12.84 -11.01 14.33
N TYR A 85 13.42 -10.31 13.36
CA TYR A 85 14.86 -10.39 13.06
C TYR A 85 15.73 -9.99 14.27
N GLN A 86 15.36 -8.91 14.98
CA GLN A 86 16.09 -8.48 16.18
C GLN A 86 16.02 -9.51 17.31
N GLN A 87 14.83 -10.08 17.56
CA GLN A 87 14.64 -11.11 18.57
C GLN A 87 15.47 -12.36 18.25
N TRP A 88 15.46 -12.81 16.99
CA TRP A 88 16.25 -13.96 16.57
C TRP A 88 17.76 -13.72 16.71
N LYS A 89 18.24 -12.53 16.33
CA LYS A 89 19.65 -12.15 16.48
C LYS A 89 20.11 -12.11 17.95
N GLN A 90 19.24 -11.72 18.87
CA GLN A 90 19.55 -11.74 20.31
C GLN A 90 19.68 -13.17 20.83
N LEU A 91 18.81 -14.08 20.36
CA LEU A 91 18.86 -15.50 20.73
C LEU A 91 20.12 -16.22 20.22
N LEU A 92 20.64 -15.83 19.04
CA LEU A 92 21.88 -16.40 18.51
C LEU A 92 23.15 -15.94 19.23
N LYS A 93 23.06 -14.92 20.10
CA LYS A 93 24.19 -14.37 20.87
C LYS A 93 24.23 -14.84 22.32
N GLY A 94 23.19 -15.51 22.80
CA GLY A 94 23.08 -16.09 24.14
C GLY A 94 23.28 -17.60 24.10
#